data_AF-A0A1X9WEH0-F1
#
_entry.id   AF-A0A1X9WEH0-F1
#
_cell.length_a   1.000
_cell.length_b   1.000
_cell.length_c   1.000
_cell.angle_alpha   90.00
_cell.angle_beta   90.00
_cell.angle_gamma   90.00
#
_symmetry.space_group_name_H-M   'P 1'
#
loop_
_entity.id
_entity.type
_entity.pdbx_description
1 polymer ?
#
loop_
_entity_poly.entity_id
_entity_poly.type
_entity_poly.pdbx_seq_one_letter_code
_entity_poly.pdbx_strand_id
1 'polypeptide(L)'
;MHKLALVALLALSLMVLDVACSAQMLSPPERPREFRNPSELRQYLKELNEYYAIMGRPRFGKRNGPAGLTDYLSPSDWEDIQTAQ
;
A
#
# COMPACT_ATOMS: atom_id res chain seq x y z
N MET A 1 -0.54 21.52 -42.49
CA MET A 1 -0.64 20.18 -41.86
C MET A 1 0.21 20.06 -40.58
N HIS A 2 1.38 20.68 -40.49
CA HIS A 2 2.23 20.63 -39.27
C HIS A 2 1.58 21.20 -37.99
N LYS A 3 0.80 22.29 -38.10
CA LYS A 3 0.11 22.88 -36.95
C LYS A 3 -0.91 21.91 -36.32
N LEU A 4 -1.65 21.19 -37.15
CA LEU A 4 -2.59 20.16 -36.69
C LEU A 4 -1.87 18.97 -36.06
N ALA A 5 -0.74 18.55 -36.66
CA ALA A 5 0.10 17.49 -36.09
C ALA A 5 0.67 17.88 -34.72
N LEU A 6 1.13 19.13 -34.54
CA LEU A 6 1.62 19.62 -33.25
C LEU A 6 0.51 19.69 -32.20
N VAL A 7 -0.69 20.15 -32.56
CA VAL A 7 -1.85 20.17 -31.66
C VAL A 7 -2.26 18.75 -31.27
N ALA A 8 -2.29 17.81 -32.21
CA ALA A 8 -2.59 16.40 -31.93
C ALA A 8 -1.54 15.77 -31.00
N LEU A 9 -0.25 16.07 -31.21
CA LEU A 9 0.84 15.56 -30.37
C LEU A 9 0.77 16.14 -28.95
N LEU A 10 0.42 17.42 -28.81
CA LEU A 10 0.23 18.07 -27.52
C LEU A 10 -1.02 17.52 -26.78
N ALA A 11 -2.12 17.28 -27.49
CA ALA A 11 -3.30 16.64 -26.91
C ALA A 11 -2.99 15.21 -26.44
N LEU A 12 -2.23 14.45 -27.23
CA LEU A 12 -1.79 13.10 -26.86
C LEU A 12 -0.90 13.12 -25.62
N SER A 13 0.06 14.05 -25.55
CA SER A 13 0.97 14.13 -24.39
C SER A 13 0.23 14.50 -23.11
N LEU A 14 -0.78 15.38 -23.17
CA LEU A 14 -1.62 15.72 -22.03
C LEU A 14 -2.45 14.52 -21.55
N MET A 15 -3.00 13.72 -22.47
CA MET A 15 -3.73 12.49 -22.13
C MET A 15 -2.82 11.45 -21.44
N VAL A 16 -1.59 11.28 -21.92
CA VAL A 16 -0.61 10.39 -21.26
C VAL A 16 -0.24 10.89 -19.87
N LEU A 17 -0.08 12.21 -19.70
CA LEU A 17 0.27 12.80 -18.41
C LEU A 17 -0.84 12.61 -17.37
N ASP A 18 -2.11 12.74 -17.76
CA ASP A 18 -3.27 12.55 -16.86
C ASP A 18 -3.35 11.11 -16.32
N VAL A 19 -3.15 10.12 -17.20
CA VAL A 19 -3.09 8.70 -16.81
C VAL A 19 -1.88 8.43 -15.89
N ALA A 20 -0.71 9.03 -16.18
CA ALA A 20 0.50 8.82 -15.39
C ALA A 20 0.47 9.52 -14.02
N CYS A 21 -0.18 10.69 -13.92
CA CYS A 21 -0.33 11.47 -12.69
C CYS A 21 -1.61 11.16 -11.91
N SER A 22 -2.40 10.15 -12.32
CA SER A 22 -3.59 9.70 -11.60
C SER A 22 -3.22 9.11 -10.22
N ALA A 23 -2.97 10.01 -9.25
CA ALA A 23 -2.65 9.69 -7.86
C ALA A 23 -3.76 8.91 -7.15
N GLN A 24 -4.95 8.88 -7.75
CA GLN A 24 -6.10 8.08 -7.31
C GLN A 24 -5.82 6.57 -7.32
N MET A 25 -4.87 6.10 -8.14
CA MET A 25 -4.45 4.69 -8.12
C MET A 25 -3.65 4.32 -6.86
N LEU A 26 -3.23 5.30 -6.03
CA LEU A 26 -2.35 5.10 -4.87
C LEU A 26 -2.95 5.66 -3.56
N SER A 27 -4.23 6.02 -3.55
CA SER A 27 -4.95 6.32 -2.30
C SER A 27 -5.57 5.04 -1.72
N PRO A 28 -5.57 4.85 -0.38
CA PRO A 28 -6.32 3.76 0.24
C PRO A 28 -7.78 3.78 -0.23
N PRO A 29 -8.41 2.61 -0.49
CA PRO A 29 -9.83 2.56 -0.83
C PRO A 29 -10.67 3.16 0.32
N GLU A 30 -11.64 3.99 -0.03
CA GLU A 30 -12.50 4.66 0.93
C GLU A 30 -13.30 3.60 1.72
N ARG A 31 -13.20 3.64 3.05
CA ARG A 31 -13.94 2.70 3.90
C ARG A 31 -15.39 3.17 4.03
N PRO A 32 -16.39 2.41 3.55
CA PRO A 32 -17.78 2.74 3.78
C PRO A 32 -18.09 2.71 5.28
N ARG A 33 -18.99 3.57 5.75
CA ARG A 33 -19.37 3.65 7.18
C ARG A 33 -19.97 2.33 7.69
N GLU A 34 -20.69 1.63 6.81
CA GLU A 34 -21.31 0.33 7.08
C GLU A 34 -21.29 -0.49 5.78
N PHE A 35 -21.04 -1.81 5.90
CA PHE A 35 -21.20 -2.75 4.79
C PHE A 35 -22.62 -3.29 4.79
N ARG A 36 -23.37 -3.05 3.72
CA ARG A 36 -24.78 -3.47 3.63
C ARG A 36 -24.90 -4.93 3.26
N ASN A 37 -23.96 -5.42 2.45
CA ASN A 37 -23.94 -6.78 1.94
C ASN A 37 -22.56 -7.46 2.15
N PRO A 38 -22.51 -8.80 2.32
CA PRO A 38 -21.24 -9.52 2.45
C PRO A 38 -20.37 -9.44 1.20
N SER A 39 -20.97 -9.19 0.03
CA SER A 39 -20.25 -8.96 -1.22
C SER A 39 -19.43 -7.67 -1.20
N GLU A 40 -19.95 -6.59 -0.58
CA GLU A 40 -19.25 -5.30 -0.46
C GLU A 40 -18.01 -5.43 0.41
N LEU A 41 -18.10 -6.20 1.50
CA LEU A 41 -16.93 -6.48 2.34
C LEU A 41 -15.85 -7.24 1.57
N ARG A 42 -16.23 -8.27 0.80
CA ARG A 42 -15.29 -9.04 -0.03
C ARG A 42 -14.61 -8.16 -1.07
N GLN A 43 -15.37 -7.27 -1.70
CA GLN A 43 -14.85 -6.33 -2.69
C GLN A 43 -13.86 -5.34 -2.05
N TYR A 44 -14.22 -4.75 -0.91
CA TYR A 44 -13.35 -3.84 -0.17
C TYR A 44 -12.04 -4.52 0.27
N LEU A 45 -12.11 -5.75 0.78
CA LEU A 45 -10.91 -6.49 1.17
C LEU A 45 -10.00 -6.81 -0.02
N LYS A 46 -10.58 -7.08 -1.20
CA LYS A 46 -9.83 -7.29 -2.42
C LYS A 46 -9.07 -6.03 -2.83
N GLU A 47 -9.76 -4.90 -2.90
CA GLU A 47 -9.18 -3.59 -3.23
C GLU A 47 -8.09 -3.17 -2.22
N LEU A 48 -8.32 -3.45 -0.93
CA LEU A 48 -7.36 -3.16 0.13
C LEU A 48 -6.10 -4.01 0.00
N ASN A 49 -6.23 -5.28 -0.36
CA ASN A 49 -5.10 -6.17 -0.59
C ASN A 49 -4.27 -5.72 -1.81
N GLU A 50 -4.93 -5.31 -2.90
CA GLU A 50 -4.26 -4.77 -4.09
C GLU A 50 -3.49 -3.47 -3.75
N TYR A 51 -4.09 -2.59 -2.95
CA TYR A 51 -3.44 -1.39 -2.44
C TYR A 51 -2.15 -1.70 -1.68
N TYR A 52 -2.19 -2.62 -0.71
CA TYR A 52 -1.00 -3.00 0.06
C TYR A 52 0.02 -3.81 -0.75
N ALA A 53 -0.40 -4.52 -1.80
CA ALA A 53 0.54 -5.21 -2.71
C ALA A 53 1.43 -4.21 -3.48
N ILE A 54 0.93 -3.00 -3.73
CA ILE A 54 1.67 -1.92 -4.42
C ILE A 54 2.46 -1.09 -3.41
N MET A 55 1.78 -0.56 -2.38
CA MET A 55 2.36 0.39 -1.42
C MET A 55 3.20 -0.28 -0.33
N GLY A 56 2.83 -1.50 0.03
CA GLY A 56 3.37 -2.20 1.19
C GLY A 56 4.44 -3.24 0.86
N ARG A 57 4.95 -3.33 -0.38
CA ARG A 57 5.98 -4.32 -0.76
C ARG A 57 7.04 -4.39 0.33
N PRO A 58 7.07 -5.47 1.15
CA PRO A 58 7.96 -5.53 2.29
C PRO A 58 9.39 -5.43 1.79
N ARG A 59 10.04 -4.28 2.01
CA ARG A 59 11.45 -4.09 1.68
C ARG A 59 12.25 -4.74 2.78
N PHE A 60 12.31 -6.07 2.75
CA PHE A 60 13.24 -6.83 3.58
C PHE A 60 14.66 -6.49 3.11
N GLY A 61 15.22 -5.45 3.73
CA GLY A 61 16.63 -5.10 3.61
C GLY A 61 17.47 -6.12 4.37
N LYS A 62 18.60 -6.47 3.78
CA LYS A 62 19.62 -7.41 4.28
C LYS A 62 19.90 -7.13 5.76
N ARG A 63 19.39 -7.97 6.66
CA ARG A 63 19.83 -8.00 8.05
C ARG A 63 21.31 -8.37 8.01
N ASN A 64 22.19 -7.40 8.25
CA ASN A 64 23.59 -7.71 8.47
C ASN A 64 23.70 -8.44 9.81
N GLY A 65 23.60 -9.77 9.74
CA GLY A 65 24.04 -10.68 10.79
C GLY A 65 22.92 -11.32 11.62
N PRO A 66 23.23 -12.46 12.26
CA PRO A 66 22.34 -13.24 13.13
C PRO A 66 21.91 -12.54 14.44
N ALA A 67 22.29 -11.27 14.65
CA ALA A 67 22.02 -10.53 15.88
C ALA A 67 20.58 -9.99 16.01
N GLY A 68 19.80 -9.92 14.93
CA GLY A 68 18.47 -9.29 14.95
C GLY A 68 17.29 -10.19 15.40
N LEU A 69 17.53 -11.46 15.70
CA LEU A 69 16.48 -12.40 16.17
C LEU A 69 16.51 -12.61 17.68
N THR A 70 17.66 -12.41 18.33
CA THR A 70 17.83 -12.64 19.78
C THR A 70 17.31 -11.50 20.65
N ASP A 71 17.13 -10.29 20.11
CA ASP A 71 16.60 -9.13 20.86
C ASP A 71 15.09 -9.21 21.14
N TYR A 72 14.33 -10.02 20.40
CA TYR A 72 12.87 -10.15 20.61
C TYR A 72 12.50 -11.29 21.56
N LEU A 73 13.47 -12.10 21.99
CA LEU A 73 13.26 -13.25 22.87
C LEU A 73 14.24 -13.22 24.05
N SER A 74 14.43 -12.06 24.67
CA SER A 74 15.10 -12.02 25.98
C SER A 74 14.15 -12.67 27.01
N PRO A 75 14.52 -13.78 27.65
CA PRO A 75 13.70 -14.42 28.68
C PRO A 75 13.56 -13.60 29.96
N SER A 76 14.03 -12.36 30.01
CA SER A 76 13.88 -11.48 31.18
C SER A 76 12.49 -10.86 31.30
N ASP A 77 11.80 -10.64 30.18
CA ASP A 77 10.63 -9.74 30.15
C ASP A 77 9.33 -10.44 30.61
N TRP A 78 9.34 -11.77 30.78
CA TRP A 78 8.18 -12.52 31.27
C TRP A 78 8.14 -12.65 32.80
N GLU A 79 9.26 -12.43 33.50
CA GLU A 79 9.33 -12.57 34.96
C GLU A 79 8.65 -11.40 35.70
N ASP A 80 8.62 -10.22 35.07
CA ASP A 80 7.95 -9.02 35.60
C ASP A 80 6.42 -9.11 35.53
N ILE A 81 5.87 -9.94 34.63
CA ILE A 81 4.43 -10.13 34.47
C ILE A 81 3.88 -11.10 35.53
N GLN A 82 4.69 -12.05 36.00
CA GLN A 82 4.27 -13.05 37.00
C GLN A 82 4.39 -12.56 38.45
N THR A 83 5.19 -11.53 38.71
CA THR A 83 5.44 -11.00 40.06
C THR A 83 4.55 -9.83 40.45
N ALA A 84 3.66 -9.38 39.56
CA ALA A 84 2.73 -8.26 39.79
C ALA A 84 1.37 -8.66 40.42
N GLN A 85 1.27 -9.81 41.12
CA GLN A 85 0.09 -10.20 41.91
C GLN A 85 0.33 -10.15 43.41
#